data_AF-A0AAU3AGG7-F1
#
_entry.id   AF-A0AAU3AGG7-F1
#
_cell.length_a   1.000
_cell.length_b   1.000
_cell.length_c   1.000
_cell.angle_alpha   90.00
_cell.angle_beta   90.00
_cell.angle_gamma   90.00
#
_symmetry.space_group_name_H-M   'P 1'
#
loop_
_entity.id
_entity.type
_entity.pdbx_description
1 polymer ?
#
loop_
_entity_poly.entity_id
_entity_poly.type
_entity_poly.pdbx_seq_one_letter_code
_entity_poly.pdbx_strand_id
1 'polypeptide(L)' 'MLIEFHPDARAAFDALSDADQERVDKALEQVYSDPRSGYLLRGGPWYEYEVNGAQVAYHLDPPGSNPPALILIMFLQVID' A
#
# COMPACT_ATOMS: atom_id res chain seq x y z
N MET A 1 -7.38 -11.96 1.18
CA MET A 1 -6.64 -11.17 0.18
C MET A 1 -5.17 -11.22 0.55
N LEU A 2 -4.28 -11.43 -0.42
CA LEU A 2 -2.84 -11.49 -0.17
C LEU A 2 -2.23 -10.10 -0.37
N ILE A 3 -1.28 -9.71 0.48
CA ILE A 3 -0.47 -8.50 0.25
C ILE A 3 0.87 -8.96 -0.30
N GLU A 4 1.19 -8.50 -1.50
CA GLU A 4 2.50 -8.73 -2.09
C GLU A 4 3.28 -7.42 -2.09
N PHE A 5 4.51 -7.46 -1.59
CA PHE A 5 5.39 -6.31 -1.65
C PHE A 5 6.26 -6.43 -2.89
N HIS A 6 6.34 -5.35 -3.66
CA HIS A 6 7.46 -5.17 -4.58
C HIS A 6 8.78 -5.22 -3.77
N PRO A 7 9.87 -5.82 -4.29
CA PRO A 7 11.14 -5.94 -3.54
C PRO A 7 11.64 -4.60 -2.98
N ASP A 8 11.51 -3.52 -3.75
CA ASP A 8 11.90 -2.18 -3.30
C ASP A 8 10.99 -1.63 -2.20
N ALA A 9 9.68 -1.90 -2.27
CA ALA A 9 8.74 -1.56 -1.19
C ALA A 9 9.05 -2.34 0.08
N ARG A 10 9.44 -3.62 -0.07
CA ARG A 10 9.82 -4.45 1.06
C ARG A 10 11.08 -3.92 1.75
N ALA A 11 12.11 -3.62 0.97
CA ALA A 11 13.35 -3.04 1.50
C ALA A 11 13.10 -1.67 2.17
N ALA A 12 12.21 -0.84 1.62
CA ALA A 12 11.82 0.43 2.22
C ALA A 12 11.06 0.23 3.54
N PHE A 13 10.11 -0.71 3.59
CA PHE A 13 9.37 -1.06 4.81
C PHE A 13 10.30 -1.57 5.92
N ASP A 14 11.20 -2.50 5.58
CA ASP A 14 12.14 -3.08 6.54
C ASP A 14 13.16 -2.04 7.07
N ALA A 15 13.32 -0.90 6.38
CA ALA A 15 14.17 0.22 6.81
C ALA A 15 13.45 1.25 7.70
N LEU A 16 12.12 1.13 7.87
CA LEU A 16 11.34 2.01 8.75
C LEU A 16 11.59 1.70 10.23
N SER A 17 11.34 2.69 11.10
CA SER A 17 11.29 2.45 12.54
C SER A 17 10.10 1.55 12.92
N ASP A 18 10.17 0.85 14.05
CA ASP A 18 9.05 -0.01 14.53
C ASP A 18 7.72 0.77 14.61
N ALA A 19 7.78 2.04 15.03
CA ALA A 19 6.60 2.90 15.13
C ALA A 19 6.01 3.25 13.75
N ASP A 20 6.85 3.41 12.73
CA ASP A 20 6.41 3.68 11.36
C ASP A 20 5.91 2.42 10.66
N GLN A 21 6.53 1.26 10.93
CA GLN A 21 6.02 -0.03 10.46
C GLN A 21 4.61 -0.30 11.01
N GLU A 22 4.38 -0.07 12.31
CA GLU A 22 3.04 -0.24 12.91
C GLU A 22 1.99 0.71 12.27
N ARG A 23 2.38 1.94 11.92
CA ARG A 23 1.49 2.89 11.23
C ARG A 23 1.12 2.39 9.84
N VAL A 24 2.10 1.90 9.09
CA VAL A 24 1.89 1.30 7.78
C VAL A 24 0.98 0.08 7.89
N ASP A 25 1.22 -0.82 8.85
CA ASP A 25 0.39 -2.01 9.03
C ASP A 25 -1.09 -1.65 9.27
N LYS A 26 -1.35 -0.66 10.14
CA LYS A 26 -2.72 -0.15 10.37
C LYS A 26 -3.37 0.42 9.11
N ALA A 27 -2.60 1.08 8.27
CA ALA A 27 -3.13 1.57 7.01
C ALA A 27 -3.39 0.45 6.01
N LEU A 28 -2.52 -0.55 5.95
CA LEU A 28 -2.76 -1.74 5.14
C LEU A 28 -4.02 -2.46 5.61
N GLU A 29 -4.30 -2.52 6.91
CA GLU A 29 -5.59 -3.03 7.43
C GLU A 29 -6.79 -2.20 6.95
N GLN A 30 -6.66 -0.87 6.93
CA GLN A 30 -7.73 0.00 6.44
C GLN A 30 -7.98 -0.20 4.94
N VAL A 31 -6.91 -0.20 4.14
CA VAL A 31 -6.98 -0.53 2.70
C VAL A 31 -7.48 -1.96 2.50
N TYR A 32 -7.19 -2.89 3.41
CA TYR A 32 -7.71 -4.25 3.35
C TYR A 32 -9.22 -4.29 3.50
N SER A 33 -9.75 -3.49 4.44
CA SER A 33 -11.20 -3.39 4.69
C SER A 33 -11.96 -2.63 3.59
N ASP A 34 -11.33 -1.62 2.99
CA ASP A 34 -11.87 -0.87 1.85
C ASP A 34 -10.76 -0.55 0.84
N PRO A 35 -10.54 -1.43 -0.15
CA PRO A 35 -9.46 -1.26 -1.14
C PRO A 35 -9.68 -0.12 -2.12
N ARG A 36 -10.84 0.56 -2.06
CA ARG A 36 -11.16 1.73 -2.89
C ARG A 36 -11.13 3.03 -2.10
N SER A 37 -10.68 2.99 -0.85
CA SER A 37 -10.51 4.16 0.01
C SER A 37 -9.38 5.10 -0.44
N GLY A 38 -8.48 4.63 -1.31
CA GLY A 38 -7.43 5.44 -1.91
C GLY A 38 -7.88 6.30 -3.09
N TYR A 39 -7.05 7.28 -3.44
CA TYR A 39 -7.19 8.09 -4.65
C TYR A 39 -6.70 7.31 -5.85
N LEU A 40 -7.56 7.11 -6.86
CA LEU A 40 -7.15 6.52 -8.12
C LEU A 40 -6.17 7.47 -8.84
N LEU A 41 -4.93 7.03 -9.03
CA LEU A 41 -3.92 7.78 -9.76
C LEU A 41 -4.32 7.86 -11.24
N ARG A 42 -4.25 9.06 -11.82
CA ARG A 42 -4.57 9.27 -13.24
C ARG A 42 -3.61 8.46 -14.11
N GLY A 43 -4.17 7.57 -14.95
CA GLY A 43 -3.42 6.86 -15.99
C GLY A 43 -3.19 5.36 -15.75
N GLY A 44 -3.77 4.73 -14.73
CA GLY A 44 -3.68 3.28 -14.55
C GLY A 44 -4.53 2.72 -13.41
N PRO A 45 -4.43 1.40 -13.11
CA PRO A 45 -5.17 0.73 -12.04
C PRO A 45 -4.54 0.97 -10.64
N TRP A 46 -3.89 2.11 -10.46
CA TRP A 46 -3.09 2.43 -9.28
C TRP A 46 -3.89 3.31 -8.32
N TYR A 47 -3.77 3.03 -7.03
CA TYR A 47 -4.37 3.80 -5.96
C TYR A 47 -3.26 4.35 -5.08
N GLU A 48 -3.47 5.55 -4.57
CA GLU A 48 -2.62 6.20 -3.58
C GLU A 48 -3.42 6.43 -2.31
N TYR A 49 -2.82 6.13 -1.16
CA TYR A 49 -3.41 6.35 0.14
C TYR A 49 -2.41 7.03 1.05
N GLU A 50 -2.82 8.14 1.67
CA GLU A 50 -1.99 8.87 2.63
C GLU A 50 -2.25 8.35 4.04
N VAL A 51 -1.16 8.10 4.77
CA VAL A 51 -1.14 7.51 6.11
C VAL A 51 -0.20 8.31 6.97
N ASN A 52 -0.73 9.22 7.79
CA ASN A 52 0.06 9.97 8.77
C ASN A 52 1.35 10.59 8.16
N GLY A 53 1.26 11.21 6.98
CA GLY A 53 2.39 11.83 6.29
C GLY A 53 3.22 10.89 5.40
N ALA A 54 2.90 9.59 5.35
CA ALA A 54 3.45 8.64 4.38
C ALA A 54 2.45 8.37 3.26
N GLN A 55 2.89 8.40 2.00
CA GLN A 55 2.06 8.02 0.87
C GLN A 55 2.31 6.55 0.50
N VAL A 56 1.24 5.81 0.22
CA VAL A 56 1.28 4.39 -0.13
C VAL A 56 0.65 4.20 -1.50
N ALA A 57 1.42 3.67 -2.45
CA ALA A 57 0.92 3.32 -3.77
C ALA A 57 0.69 1.81 -3.89
N TYR A 58 -0.52 1.42 -4.27
CA TYR A 58 -0.90 0.01 -4.48
C TYR A 58 -1.69 -0.16 -5.78
N HIS A 59 -1.75 -1.38 -6.29
CA HIS A 59 -2.80 -1.77 -7.24
C HIS A 59 -3.64 -2.90 -6.67
N LEU A 60 -4.84 -3.00 -7.23
CA LEU A 60 -5.71 -4.15 -7.02
C LEU A 60 -5.53 -5.07 -8.21
N ASP A 61 -5.34 -6.35 -7.93
CA ASP A 61 -5.31 -7.36 -8.97
C ASP A 61 -6.63 -7.35 -9.76
N PRO A 62 -6.61 -7.59 -11.08
CA PRO A 62 -7.80 -7.47 -11.89
C PRO A 62 -8.90 -8.43 -11.42
N PRO A 63 -10.18 -8.10 -11.69
CA PRO A 63 -11.28 -9.00 -11.36
C PRO A 63 -11.06 -10.39 -11.99
N GLY A 64 -10.89 -11.42 -11.16
CA GLY A 64 -10.60 -12.79 -11.61
C GLY A 64 -9.43 -13.47 -10.89
N SER A 65 -8.56 -12.71 -10.21
CA SER A 65 -7.51 -13.28 -9.36
C SER A 65 -8.11 -14.00 -8.14
N ASN A 66 -7.61 -15.21 -7.85
CA ASN A 66 -8.07 -16.00 -6.71
C ASN A 66 -6.87 -16.58 -5.92
N PRO A 67 -6.58 -16.07 -4.71
CA PRO A 67 -7.29 -14.99 -4.03
C PRO A 67 -7.00 -13.62 -4.68
N PRO A 68 -7.89 -12.61 -4.57
CA PRO A 68 -7.57 -11.25 -4.95
C PRO A 68 -6.35 -10.78 -4.15
N ALA A 69 -5.38 -10.19 -4.85
CA ALA A 69 -4.16 -9.65 -4.26
C ALA A 69 -4.19 -8.12 -4.26
N LEU A 70 -3.57 -7.54 -3.23
CA LEU A 70 -3.16 -6.16 -3.21
C LEU A 70 -1.65 -6.16 -3.37
N ILE A 71 -1.14 -5.67 -4.50
CA ILE A 71 0.31 -5.55 -4.67
C ILE A 71 0.70 -4.13 -4.28
N LEU A 72 1.46 -4.04 -3.21
CA LEU A 72 2.05 -2.84 -2.69
C LEU A 72 3.35 -2.57 -3.43
N ILE A 73 3.43 -1.45 -4.13
CA ILE A 73 4.56 -1.20 -5.03
C ILE A 73 5.54 -0.22 -4.43
N MET A 74 5.08 0.72 -3.60
CA MET A 74 5.96 1.78 -3.12
C MET A 74 5.39 2.51 -1.89
N PHE A 75 6.29 2.87 -0.98
CA PHE A 75 6.11 3.94 -0.01
C PHE A 75 6.69 5.22 -0.59
N LEU A 76 5.82 6.17 -0.90
CA LEU A 76 6.21 7.53 -1.27
C LEU A 76 6.44 8.27 0.06
N GLN A 77 7.71 8.44 0.40
CA GLN A 77 8.28 9.32 1.44
C GLN A 77 7.43 9.58 2.71
N VAL A 78 7.97 9.19 3.87
CA VAL A 78 7.53 9.79 5.15
C VAL A 78 7.95 11.26 5.11
N ILE A 79 6.99 12.17 4.96
CA ILE A 79 7.25 13.62 5.05
C ILE A 79 7.11 14.00 6.53
N ASP A 80 8.22 14.44 7.13
CA ASP A 80 8.33 14.99 8.49
C ASP A 80 7.67 16.39 8.59
#